data_AF-A0AAV2CUL5-F1
#
_entry.id   AF-A0AAV2CUL5-F1
#
_cell.length_a   1.000
_cell.length_b   1.000
_cell.length_c   1.000
_cell.angle_alpha   90.00
_cell.angle_beta   90.00
_cell.angle_gamma   90.00
#
_symmetry.space_group_name_H-M   'P 1'
#
loop_
_entity.id
_entity.type
_entity.pdbx_description
1 polymer ?
#
loop_
_entity_poly.entity_id
_entity_poly.type
_entity_poly.pdbx_seq_one_letter_code
_entity_poly.pdbx_strand_id
1 'polypeptide(L)'
;MAVNDIVNLTPSVPLKGFIPEEAWTGKRASYNHLRVFGCRAFVHIPKDERDKLDANTKECIYLRPPKDDFGYQLWDPINKKVVHSRDVIFFEDQKIEDIKKSEKSRLRSSKSTKLTPV
;
A
#
# COMPACT_ATOMS: atom_id res chain seq x y z
N MET A 1 6.46 -4.97 18.34
CA MET A 1 5.47 -6.05 18.13
C MET A 1 4.47 -5.53 17.09
N ALA A 2 4.31 -6.13 15.91
CA ALA A 2 3.53 -5.51 14.82
C ALA A 2 2.82 -6.56 13.94
N VAL A 3 1.92 -7.32 14.54
CA VAL A 3 1.06 -8.28 13.82
C VAL A 3 -0.42 -8.16 14.21
N ASN A 4 -0.81 -7.22 15.09
CA ASN A 4 -2.14 -7.26 15.71
C ASN A 4 -2.81 -5.88 15.88
N ASP A 5 -2.45 -4.87 15.09
CA ASP A 5 -2.98 -3.51 15.31
C ASP A 5 -4.49 -3.46 15.10
N ILE A 6 -5.04 -4.10 14.05
CA ILE A 6 -6.49 -4.13 13.82
C ILE A 6 -7.25 -4.80 14.97
N VAL A 7 -6.77 -5.96 15.45
CA VAL A 7 -7.44 -6.68 16.54
C VAL A 7 -7.41 -5.87 17.84
N ASN A 8 -6.31 -5.14 18.06
CA ASN A 8 -6.16 -4.25 19.21
C ASN A 8 -7.01 -2.97 19.10
N LEU A 9 -7.41 -2.59 17.88
CA LEU A 9 -8.27 -1.45 17.55
C LEU A 9 -9.76 -1.82 17.41
N THR A 10 -10.11 -3.11 17.46
CA THR A 10 -11.50 -3.59 17.40
C THR A 10 -12.07 -3.88 18.78
N PRO A 11 -13.37 -3.61 19.03
CA PRO A 11 -14.08 -4.05 20.22
C PRO A 11 -13.90 -5.56 20.44
N SER A 12 -13.49 -5.94 21.65
CA SER A 12 -13.27 -7.35 21.98
C SER A 12 -14.31 -7.86 22.98
N VAL A 13 -14.83 -9.06 22.72
CA VAL A 13 -15.81 -9.74 23.60
C VAL A 13 -15.25 -9.95 25.02
N PRO A 14 -14.00 -10.41 25.22
CA PRO A 14 -13.44 -10.59 26.56
C PRO A 14 -13.38 -9.28 27.36
N LEU A 15 -13.20 -8.15 26.68
CA LEU A 15 -13.22 -6.83 27.30
C LEU A 15 -14.62 -6.19 27.27
N LYS A 16 -15.71 -6.95 27.22
CA LYS A 16 -17.09 -6.42 27.25
C LYS A 16 -17.37 -5.36 26.18
N GLY A 17 -16.72 -5.47 25.01
CA GLY A 17 -16.84 -4.51 23.91
C GLY A 17 -15.88 -3.32 24.00
N PHE A 18 -15.00 -3.25 25.00
CA PHE A 18 -13.92 -2.28 25.01
C PHE A 18 -12.84 -2.63 23.97
N ILE A 19 -12.21 -1.59 23.44
CA ILE A 19 -11.10 -1.68 22.50
C ILE A 19 -9.82 -1.94 23.33
N PRO A 20 -9.06 -3.02 23.06
CA PRO A 20 -7.87 -3.36 23.83
C PRO A 20 -6.83 -2.23 23.92
N GLU A 21 -6.60 -1.50 22.82
CA GLU A 21 -5.66 -0.38 22.80
C GLU A 21 -6.10 0.75 23.75
N GLU A 22 -7.39 1.09 23.75
CA GLU A 22 -7.94 2.10 24.66
C GLU A 22 -7.89 1.65 26.11
N ALA A 23 -8.23 0.38 26.36
CA ALA A 23 -8.18 -0.21 27.70
C ALA A 23 -6.75 -0.24 28.27
N TRP A 24 -5.75 -0.46 27.41
CA TRP A 24 -4.35 -0.54 27.82
C TRP A 24 -3.68 0.83 27.99
N THR A 25 -3.91 1.75 27.05
CA THR A 25 -3.25 3.07 27.05
C THR A 25 -4.06 4.18 27.72
N GLY A 26 -5.35 3.96 27.98
CA GLY A 26 -6.26 4.97 28.52
C GLY A 26 -6.56 6.12 27.55
N LYS A 27 -6.10 6.03 26.31
CA LYS A 27 -6.29 7.02 25.24
C LYS A 27 -7.26 6.48 24.21
N ARG A 28 -8.00 7.37 23.55
CA ARG A 28 -8.83 7.00 22.39
C ARG A 28 -7.96 6.41 21.29
N ALA A 29 -8.40 5.29 20.73
CA ALA A 29 -7.75 4.62 19.62
C ALA A 29 -7.84 5.50 18.37
N SER A 30 -6.74 5.58 17.62
CA SER A 30 -6.67 6.36 16.37
C SER A 30 -6.76 5.44 15.17
N TYR A 31 -7.70 5.69 14.27
CA TYR A 31 -7.89 4.91 13.05
C TYR A 31 -7.28 5.57 11.80
N ASN A 32 -6.67 6.75 11.94
CA ASN A 32 -6.17 7.56 10.82
C ASN A 32 -5.08 6.87 9.98
N HIS A 33 -4.40 5.90 10.58
CA HIS A 33 -3.34 5.13 9.95
C HIS A 33 -3.86 3.86 9.24
N LEU A 34 -5.14 3.50 9.46
CA LEU A 34 -5.78 2.38 8.77
C LEU A 34 -6.16 2.78 7.35
N ARG A 35 -5.97 1.85 6.43
CA ARG A 35 -6.25 1.98 4.99
C ARG A 35 -6.81 0.64 4.50
N VAL A 36 -7.54 0.65 3.40
CA VAL A 36 -8.10 -0.57 2.80
C VAL A 36 -6.97 -1.50 2.36
N PHE A 37 -6.89 -2.70 2.97
CA PHE A 37 -5.89 -3.69 2.60
C PHE A 37 -6.01 -4.09 1.12
N GLY A 38 -4.88 -4.16 0.42
CA GLY A 38 -4.86 -4.51 -1.00
C GLY A 38 -5.33 -3.40 -1.93
N CYS A 39 -5.55 -2.17 -1.44
CA CYS A 39 -5.87 -1.05 -2.31
C CYS A 39 -4.68 -0.65 -3.19
N ARG A 40 -5.00 0.03 -4.28
CA ARG A 40 -3.99 0.64 -5.16
C ARG A 40 -3.35 1.82 -4.44
N ALA A 41 -2.03 1.89 -4.49
CA ALA A 41 -1.26 2.97 -3.88
C ALA A 41 -0.14 3.43 -4.82
N PHE A 42 0.21 4.71 -4.74
CA PHE A 42 1.34 5.27 -5.45
C PHE A 42 2.39 5.75 -4.46
N VAL A 43 3.62 5.29 -4.66
CA VAL A 43 4.78 5.65 -3.85
C VAL A 43 5.63 6.63 -4.63
N HIS A 44 6.12 7.68 -3.96
CA HIS A 44 7.09 8.58 -4.58
C HIS A 44 8.46 7.91 -4.76
N ILE A 45 9.06 8.05 -5.95
CA ILE A 45 10.44 7.61 -6.20
C ILE A 45 11.37 8.82 -6.02
N PRO A 46 12.37 8.76 -5.12
CA PRO A 46 13.30 9.86 -4.89
C PRO A 46 14.13 10.16 -6.14
N LYS A 47 14.64 11.40 -6.23
CA LYS A 47 15.39 11.85 -7.42
C LYS A 47 16.69 11.07 -7.65
N ASP A 48 17.27 10.51 -6.60
CA ASP A 48 18.54 9.80 -6.65
C ASP A 48 18.40 8.40 -7.27
N GLU A 49 17.19 7.85 -7.30
CA GLU A 49 16.88 6.53 -7.87
C GLU A 49 16.28 6.60 -9.29
N ARG A 50 16.16 7.80 -9.87
CA ARG A 50 15.49 8.01 -11.16
C ARG A 50 16.38 8.76 -12.16
N ASP A 51 16.27 8.40 -13.43
CA ASP A 51 16.80 9.21 -14.53
C ASP A 51 15.86 10.37 -14.91
N LYS A 52 16.34 11.34 -15.70
CA LYS A 52 15.58 12.56 -16.06
C LYS A 52 14.23 12.29 -16.74
N LEU A 53 14.07 11.12 -17.36
CA LEU A 53 12.86 10.71 -18.09
C LEU A 53 12.06 9.61 -17.37
N ASP A 54 12.50 9.17 -16.19
CA ASP A 54 11.80 8.14 -15.43
C ASP A 54 10.56 8.69 -14.73
N ALA A 55 9.62 7.78 -14.46
CA ALA A 55 8.40 8.10 -13.73
C ALA A 55 8.72 8.58 -12.30
N ASN A 56 8.00 9.60 -11.85
CA ASN A 56 8.17 10.17 -10.49
C ASN A 56 7.50 9.33 -9.39
N THR A 57 6.67 8.38 -9.78
CA THR A 57 5.86 7.57 -8.86
C THR A 57 5.79 6.12 -9.32
N LYS A 58 5.62 5.24 -8.35
CA LYS A 58 5.52 3.81 -8.54
C LYS A 58 4.17 3.31 -8.07
N GLU A 59 3.52 2.53 -8.91
CA GLU A 59 2.26 1.87 -8.58
C GLU A 59 2.53 0.61 -7.76
N CYS A 60 1.92 0.52 -6.59
CA CYS A 60 2.08 -0.55 -5.62
C CYS A 60 0.71 -0.95 -5.02
N ILE A 61 0.70 -2.07 -4.30
CA ILE A 61 -0.46 -2.57 -3.56
C ILE A 61 -0.20 -2.39 -2.07
N TYR A 62 -1.12 -1.78 -1.35
CA TYR A 62 -0.97 -1.57 0.09
C TYR A 62 -1.06 -2.90 0.88
N LEU A 63 -0.12 -3.14 1.80
CA LEU A 63 -0.06 -4.35 2.62
C LEU A 63 -0.26 -4.09 4.11
N ARG A 64 0.38 -3.07 4.70
CA ARG A 64 0.35 -2.90 6.16
C ARG A 64 0.51 -1.44 6.58
N PRO A 65 -0.14 -1.03 7.69
CA PRO A 65 0.08 0.26 8.33
C PRO A 65 1.56 0.51 8.65
N PRO A 66 1.92 1.77 8.90
CA PRO A 66 3.30 2.14 9.09
C PRO A 66 3.80 1.57 10.42
N LYS A 67 5.02 1.02 10.40
CA LYS A 67 5.68 0.54 11.60
C LYS A 67 6.81 1.49 11.95
N ASP A 68 6.69 2.18 13.09
CA ASP A 68 7.65 3.12 13.68
C ASP A 68 8.56 3.82 12.65
N ASP A 69 9.70 3.21 12.34
CA ASP A 69 10.73 3.82 11.49
C ASP A 69 10.51 3.66 9.97
N PHE A 70 9.81 2.60 9.55
CA PHE A 70 9.81 2.14 8.16
C PHE A 70 8.64 2.66 7.30
N GLY A 71 7.69 3.41 7.87
CA GLY A 71 6.52 3.86 7.11
C GLY A 71 5.65 2.70 6.61
N TYR A 72 4.74 2.98 5.66
CA TYR A 72 3.79 2.01 5.12
C TYR A 72 4.48 0.90 4.36
N GLN A 73 3.94 -0.32 4.45
CA GLN A 73 4.43 -1.46 3.69
C GLN A 73 3.58 -1.68 2.45
N LEU A 74 4.24 -1.79 1.29
CA LEU A 74 3.58 -1.96 -0.01
C LEU A 74 4.23 -3.09 -0.81
N TRP A 75 3.44 -3.73 -1.66
CA TRP A 75 3.89 -4.71 -2.63
C TRP A 75 4.04 -4.06 -4.00
N ASP A 76 5.23 -4.15 -4.57
CA ASP A 76 5.46 -3.82 -5.95
C ASP A 76 5.22 -5.06 -6.84
N PRO A 77 4.16 -5.07 -7.67
CA PRO A 77 3.86 -6.23 -8.52
C PRO A 77 4.88 -6.42 -9.66
N ILE A 78 5.61 -5.37 -10.05
CA ILE A 78 6.57 -5.41 -11.17
C ILE A 78 7.85 -6.09 -10.72
N ASN A 79 8.49 -5.56 -9.67
CA ASN A 79 9.76 -6.11 -9.17
C ASN A 79 9.55 -7.27 -8.19
N LYS A 80 8.30 -7.56 -7.80
CA LYS A 80 7.93 -8.59 -6.82
C LYS A 80 8.68 -8.39 -5.49
N LYS A 81 8.74 -7.14 -5.03
CA LYS A 81 9.45 -6.75 -3.81
C LYS A 81 8.52 -5.98 -2.89
N VAL A 82 8.78 -6.09 -1.60
CA VAL A 82 8.16 -5.25 -0.59
C VAL A 82 8.91 -3.92 -0.53
N VAL A 83 8.17 -2.82 -0.59
CA VAL A 83 8.69 -1.45 -0.49
C VAL A 83 8.11 -0.81 0.77
N HIS A 84 8.92 0.03 1.40
CA HIS A 84 8.59 0.77 2.60
C HIS A 84 8.66 2.26 2.28
N SER A 85 7.58 3.01 2.53
CA SER A 85 7.57 4.46 2.27
C SER A 85 6.56 5.20 3.14
N ARG A 86 6.89 6.46 3.48
CA ARG A 86 6.00 7.39 4.18
C ARG A 86 5.15 8.21 3.21
N ASP A 87 5.69 8.47 2.02
CA ASP A 87 5.06 9.30 0.99
C ASP A 87 4.25 8.43 0.03
N VAL A 88 3.01 8.15 0.45
CA VAL A 88 2.09 7.26 -0.26
C VAL A 88 0.74 7.93 -0.48
N ILE A 89 0.22 7.81 -1.70
CA ILE A 89 -1.14 8.22 -2.05
C ILE A 89 -1.99 6.96 -2.25
N PHE A 90 -3.08 6.84 -1.49
CA PHE A 90 -3.97 5.68 -1.51
C PHE A 90 -5.22 5.93 -2.36
N PHE A 91 -5.57 4.95 -3.18
CA PHE A 91 -6.80 4.91 -3.98
C PHE A 91 -7.66 3.75 -3.47
N GLU A 92 -8.35 3.98 -2.36
CA GLU A 92 -9.10 2.96 -1.62
C GLU A 92 -10.31 2.40 -2.40
N ASP A 93 -10.83 3.17 -3.37
CA ASP A 93 -11.93 2.75 -4.24
C ASP A 93 -11.51 1.75 -5.33
N GLN A 94 -10.20 1.59 -5.56
CA GLN A 94 -9.66 0.71 -6.60
C GLN A 94 -9.09 -0.57 -6.00
N LYS A 95 -9.57 -1.71 -6.49
CA LYS A 95 -9.19 -3.04 -5.97
C LYS A 95 -8.07 -3.66 -6.80
N ILE A 96 -7.47 -4.72 -6.27
CA ILE A 96 -6.41 -5.51 -6.93
C ILE A 96 -6.82 -5.95 -8.35
N GLU A 97 -8.10 -6.20 -8.57
CA GLU A 97 -8.64 -6.59 -9.88
C GLU A 97 -8.46 -5.51 -10.94
N ASP A 98 -8.62 -4.24 -10.56
CA ASP A 98 -8.44 -3.10 -11.45
C ASP A 98 -6.96 -2.90 -11.81
N ILE A 99 -6.07 -3.20 -10.86
CA ILE A 99 -4.61 -3.18 -11.05
C ILE A 99 -4.22 -4.25 -12.08
N LYS A 100 -4.71 -5.49 -11.94
CA LYS A 100 -4.45 -6.56 -12.92
C LYS A 100 -4.97 -6.21 -14.32
N LYS A 101 -6.09 -5.48 -14.41
CA LYS A 101 -6.66 -5.02 -15.68
C LYS A 101 -5.76 -3.95 -16.33
N SER A 102 -5.21 -3.03 -15.54
CA SER A 102 -4.26 -2.00 -16.00
C SER A 102 -2.92 -2.60 -16.45
N GLU A 103 -2.42 -3.63 -15.75
CA GLU A 103 -1.20 -4.35 -16.14
C GLU A 103 -1.39 -5.07 -17.48
N LYS A 104 -2.53 -5.77 -17.65
CA LYS A 104 -2.86 -6.46 -18.91
C LYS A 104 -3.04 -5.50 -20.09
N SER A 105 -3.45 -4.26 -19.88
CA SER A 105 -3.54 -3.26 -20.95
C SER A 105 -2.17 -2.67 -21.30
N ARG A 106 -1.33 -2.37 -20.30
CA ARG A 106 0.07 -1.92 -20.49
C ARG A 106 0.93 -2.96 -21.22
N LEU A 107 0.84 -4.23 -20.81
CA LEU A 107 1.54 -5.36 -21.46
C LEU A 107 1.10 -5.58 -22.91
N ARG A 108 -0.16 -5.27 -23.24
CA ARG A 108 -0.67 -5.34 -24.62
C ARG A 108 -0.16 -4.20 -25.48
N SER A 109 -0.09 -2.99 -24.95
CA SER A 109 0.50 -1.83 -25.63
C SER A 109 2.00 -2.05 -25.93
N SER A 110 2.79 -2.54 -24.97
CA SER A 110 4.22 -2.80 -25.16
C SER A 110 4.54 -3.94 -26.13
N LYS A 111 3.62 -4.90 -26.32
CA LYS A 111 3.75 -5.95 -27.35
C LYS A 111 3.43 -5.42 -28.75
N SER A 112 2.53 -4.44 -28.87
CA SER A 112 2.19 -3.82 -30.15
C SER A 112 3.36 -2.99 -30.72
N THR A 113 4.16 -2.34 -29.87
CA THR A 113 5.30 -1.51 -30.33
C THR A 113 6.51 -2.33 -30.78
N LYS A 114 6.54 -3.66 -30.54
CA LYS A 114 7.65 -4.55 -30.94
C LYS A 114 7.45 -5.25 -32.29
N LEU A 115 6.36 -4.97 -33.01
CA LEU A 115 6.04 -5.59 -34.31
C LEU A 115 5.85 -4.51 -35.40
N THR A 116 6.91 -3.74 -35.66
CA THR A 116 7.13 -3.10 -36.96
C THR A 116 8.63 -3.15 -37.26
N PRO A 117 9.13 -4.17 -37.98
CA PRO A 117 10.35 -4.01 -38.75
C PRO A 117 10.03 -3.11 -39.95
N VAL A 118 10.82 -2.05 -40.14
CA VAL A 118 10.89 -1.32 -41.42
C VAL A 118 11.54 -2.22 -42.46
#